data_AF-A0A6G3X0S4-F1
#
_entry.id   AF-A0A6G3X0S4-F1
#
_cell.length_a   1.000
_cell.length_b   1.000
_cell.length_c   1.000
_cell.angle_alpha   90.00
_cell.angle_beta   90.00
_cell.angle_gamma   90.00
#
_symmetry.space_group_name_H-M   'P 1'
#
loop_
_entity.id
_entity.type
_entity.pdbx_description
1 polymer ?
#
loop_
_entity_poly.entity_id
_entity_poly.type
_entity_poly.pdbx_seq_one_letter_code
_entity_poly.pdbx_strand_id
1 'polypeptide(L)'
;GVGGNLGTASPAGDAHPALLAADCEVEAASVRGTRMIPIDAFYTGVKRNALEPDELIRAVHIRKADGPQQYSKVGTRNAMVIAVCAFGIALHPETRTVRTGIGSAAPTPVRAEAAEEFLNAALEEGGFWENGKIITPAIAKQFAAL
;
A
#
# COMPACT_ATOMS: atom_id res chain seq x y z
N GLY A 1 -10.93 -7.84 -10.65
CA GLY A 1 -9.90 -8.66 -9.96
C GLY A 1 -8.62 -7.87 -9.79
N VAL A 2 -7.75 -8.27 -8.86
CA VAL A 2 -6.50 -7.55 -8.51
C VAL A 2 -5.55 -7.43 -9.71
N GLY A 3 -5.36 -8.50 -10.48
CA GLY A 3 -4.49 -8.48 -11.66
C GLY A 3 -4.91 -7.44 -12.71
N GLY A 4 -6.21 -7.31 -12.99
CA GLY A 4 -6.71 -6.25 -13.89
C GLY A 4 -6.56 -4.84 -13.32
N ASN A 5 -6.69 -4.68 -11.99
CA ASN A 5 -6.46 -3.41 -11.30
C ASN A 5 -4.99 -2.97 -11.46
N LEU A 6 -4.05 -3.86 -11.16
CA LEU A 6 -2.61 -3.66 -11.38
C LEU A 6 -2.27 -3.44 -12.85
N GLY A 7 -2.77 -4.28 -13.75
CA GLY A 7 -2.50 -4.17 -15.19
C GLY A 7 -2.97 -2.85 -15.80
N THR A 8 -4.07 -2.28 -15.29
CA THR A 8 -4.54 -0.95 -15.71
C THR A 8 -3.67 0.18 -15.12
N ALA A 9 -3.10 -0.02 -13.92
CA ALA A 9 -2.30 0.96 -13.19
C ALA A 9 -2.98 2.36 -13.11
N SER A 10 -4.31 2.37 -12.94
CA SER A 10 -5.06 3.60 -12.77
C SER A 10 -4.70 4.22 -11.42
N PRO A 11 -4.35 5.51 -11.31
CA PRO A 11 -4.08 6.13 -10.00
C PRO A 11 -5.24 5.99 -9.01
N ALA A 12 -6.47 5.82 -9.51
CA ALA A 12 -7.68 5.63 -8.72
C ALA A 12 -8.07 4.16 -8.49
N GLY A 13 -7.18 3.20 -8.77
CA GLY A 13 -7.44 1.79 -8.51
C GLY A 13 -7.47 1.49 -7.02
N ASP A 14 -8.58 0.90 -6.56
CA ASP A 14 -8.82 0.66 -5.12
C ASP A 14 -7.87 -0.37 -4.49
N ALA A 15 -7.23 -1.24 -5.27
CA ALA A 15 -6.33 -2.25 -4.70
C ALA A 15 -4.96 -1.66 -4.35
N HIS A 16 -4.52 -0.60 -5.05
CA HIS A 16 -3.15 -0.10 -4.96
C HIS A 16 -2.73 0.31 -3.53
N PRO A 17 -3.55 1.06 -2.76
CA PRO A 17 -3.14 1.47 -1.41
C PRO A 17 -2.94 0.28 -0.47
N ALA A 18 -3.81 -0.73 -0.55
CA ALA A 18 -3.70 -1.94 0.27
C ALA A 18 -2.48 -2.78 -0.12
N LEU A 19 -2.17 -2.88 -1.41
CA LEU A 19 -1.00 -3.62 -1.90
C LEU A 19 0.33 -2.96 -1.50
N LEU A 20 0.40 -1.62 -1.55
CA LEU A 20 1.56 -0.86 -1.06
C LEU A 20 1.76 -1.03 0.45
N ALA A 21 0.67 -0.89 1.22
CA ALA A 21 0.70 -1.07 2.67
C ALA A 21 1.12 -2.50 3.06
N ALA A 22 0.70 -3.50 2.29
CA ALA A 22 1.01 -4.90 2.55
C ALA A 22 2.42 -5.35 2.09
N ASP A 23 3.22 -4.46 1.47
CA ASP A 23 4.56 -4.78 0.97
C ASP A 23 4.58 -6.00 0.03
N CYS A 24 3.63 -6.06 -0.91
CA CYS A 24 3.49 -7.24 -1.75
C CYS A 24 4.51 -7.27 -2.90
N GLU A 25 4.63 -8.44 -3.53
CA GLU A 25 5.37 -8.61 -4.78
C GLU A 25 4.45 -9.06 -5.91
N VAL A 26 4.65 -8.52 -7.11
CA VAL A 26 3.90 -8.90 -8.31
C VAL A 26 4.74 -9.89 -9.11
N GLU A 27 4.21 -11.11 -9.32
CA GLU A 27 4.84 -12.11 -10.19
C GLU A 27 4.43 -11.84 -11.64
N ALA A 28 5.39 -11.42 -12.45
CA ALA A 28 5.25 -11.29 -13.89
C ALA A 28 5.78 -12.56 -14.57
N ALA A 29 5.05 -13.04 -15.57
CA ALA A 29 5.39 -14.24 -16.33
C ALA A 29 5.34 -13.97 -17.84
N SER A 30 6.31 -14.52 -18.56
CA SER A 30 6.27 -14.61 -20.03
C SER A 30 6.86 -15.94 -20.51
N VAL A 31 6.95 -16.11 -21.83
CA VAL A 31 7.63 -17.29 -22.43
C VAL A 31 9.12 -17.37 -22.08
N ARG A 32 9.72 -16.27 -21.61
CA ARG A 32 11.12 -16.21 -21.18
C ARG A 32 11.34 -16.66 -19.74
N GLY A 33 10.29 -16.82 -18.95
CA GLY A 33 10.35 -17.15 -17.53
C GLY A 33 9.48 -16.25 -16.65
N THR A 34 9.78 -16.23 -15.36
CA THR A 34 9.05 -15.42 -14.37
C THR A 34 10.01 -14.51 -13.60
N ARG A 35 9.51 -13.36 -13.14
CA ARG A 35 10.23 -12.47 -12.22
C ARG A 35 9.29 -11.85 -11.19
N MET A 36 9.86 -11.50 -10.05
CA MET A 36 9.17 -10.81 -8.97
C MET A 36 9.46 -9.31 -9.05
N ILE A 37 8.41 -8.49 -8.98
CA ILE A 37 8.51 -7.03 -9.01
C ILE A 37 7.97 -6.51 -7.66
N PRO A 38 8.80 -5.84 -6.83
CA PRO A 38 8.32 -5.20 -5.63
C PRO A 38 7.23 -4.19 -5.96
N ILE A 39 6.18 -4.11 -5.13
CA ILE A 39 5.05 -3.20 -5.40
C ILE A 39 5.47 -1.73 -5.50
N ASP A 40 6.50 -1.34 -4.75
CA ASP A 40 7.08 0.00 -4.77
C ASP A 40 7.70 0.36 -6.14
N ALA A 41 8.14 -0.64 -6.90
CA ALA A 41 8.72 -0.47 -8.24
C ALA A 41 7.72 -0.74 -9.38
N PHE A 42 6.49 -1.15 -9.06
CA PHE A 42 5.53 -1.60 -10.08
C PHE A 42 4.89 -0.44 -10.85
N TYR A 43 4.63 0.69 -10.19
CA TYR A 43 3.97 1.85 -10.81
C TYR A 43 5.00 2.81 -11.39
N THR A 44 5.03 2.95 -12.72
CA THR A 44 6.04 3.76 -13.42
C THR A 44 5.47 5.06 -13.99
N GLY A 45 4.17 5.28 -13.84
CA GLY A 45 3.47 6.50 -14.25
C GLY A 45 1.96 6.30 -14.32
N VAL A 46 1.23 7.35 -14.70
CA VAL A 46 -0.24 7.31 -14.87
C VAL A 46 -0.59 6.23 -15.89
N LYS A 47 -1.32 5.18 -15.47
CA LYS A 47 -1.67 4.03 -16.33
C LYS A 47 -0.46 3.33 -16.96
N ARG A 48 0.67 3.36 -16.28
CA ARG A 48 1.91 2.69 -16.68
C ARG A 48 2.43 1.85 -15.52
N ASN A 49 2.89 0.65 -15.83
CA ASN A 49 3.49 -0.26 -14.88
C ASN A 49 4.81 -0.81 -15.41
N ALA A 50 5.46 -1.63 -14.61
CA ALA A 50 6.77 -2.20 -14.90
C ALA A 50 6.74 -3.49 -15.75
N LEU A 51 5.57 -3.91 -16.26
CA LEU A 51 5.48 -5.09 -17.12
C LEU A 51 6.13 -4.82 -18.48
N GLU A 52 6.87 -5.79 -18.97
CA GLU A 52 7.33 -5.82 -20.36
C GLU A 52 6.19 -6.20 -21.31
N PRO A 53 6.27 -5.88 -22.61
CA PRO A 53 5.17 -6.07 -23.56
C PRO A 53 4.63 -7.51 -23.70
N ASP A 54 5.42 -8.53 -23.37
CA ASP A 54 5.04 -9.94 -23.40
C ASP A 54 4.80 -10.55 -22.01
N GLU A 55 4.81 -9.73 -20.96
CA GLU A 55 4.56 -10.18 -19.59
C GLU A 55 3.07 -10.11 -19.22
N LEU A 56 2.64 -11.09 -18.42
CA LEU A 56 1.34 -11.12 -17.77
C LEU A 56 1.52 -11.21 -16.25
N ILE A 57 0.62 -10.58 -15.50
CA ILE A 57 0.55 -10.76 -14.05
C ILE A 57 0.02 -12.16 -13.77
N ARG A 58 0.89 -13.02 -13.24
CA ARG A 58 0.54 -14.40 -12.87
C ARG A 58 -0.04 -14.47 -11.47
N ALA A 59 0.57 -13.77 -10.53
CA ALA A 59 0.17 -13.77 -9.13
C ALA A 59 0.57 -12.47 -8.44
N VAL A 60 -0.06 -12.22 -7.29
CA VAL A 60 0.35 -11.19 -6.33
C VAL A 60 0.63 -11.91 -5.03
N HIS A 61 1.87 -11.81 -4.57
CA HIS A 61 2.36 -12.47 -3.37
C HIS A 61 2.26 -11.51 -2.20
N ILE A 62 1.35 -11.82 -1.29
CA ILE A 62 1.11 -11.04 -0.08
C ILE A 62 1.43 -11.95 1.09
N ARG A 63 2.33 -11.50 1.98
CA ARG A 63 2.59 -12.23 3.23
C ARG A 63 1.32 -12.25 4.07
N LYS A 64 1.12 -13.35 4.80
CA LYS A 64 0.02 -13.40 5.76
C LYS A 64 0.19 -12.27 6.76
N ALA A 65 -0.86 -11.48 6.97
CA ALA A 65 -0.83 -10.38 7.93
C ALA A 65 -0.53 -10.92 9.34
N ASP A 66 0.44 -10.28 9.98
CA ASP A 66 0.91 -10.51 11.35
C ASP A 66 0.45 -9.39 12.31
N GLY A 67 -0.09 -8.29 11.77
CA GLY A 67 -0.63 -7.18 12.53
C GLY A 67 -1.89 -6.54 11.92
N PRO A 68 -2.42 -5.49 12.58
CA PRO A 68 -3.59 -4.77 12.11
C PRO A 68 -3.39 -4.10 10.75
N GLN A 69 -4.44 -4.14 9.94
CA GLN A 69 -4.51 -3.48 8.64
C GLN A 69 -5.81 -2.69 8.56
N GLN A 70 -5.77 -1.52 7.92
CA GLN A 70 -6.94 -0.69 7.71
C GLN A 70 -6.92 -0.04 6.33
N TYR A 71 -8.11 0.08 5.75
CA TYR A 71 -8.33 0.75 4.47
C TYR A 71 -9.50 1.72 4.59
N SER A 72 -9.33 2.92 4.06
CA SER A 72 -10.38 3.93 3.97
C SER A 72 -10.46 4.46 2.55
N LYS A 73 -11.69 4.65 2.07
CA LYS A 73 -11.99 5.19 0.75
C LYS A 73 -12.95 6.36 0.89
N VAL A 74 -12.54 7.48 0.31
CA VAL A 74 -13.36 8.68 0.20
C VAL A 74 -13.90 8.77 -1.21
N GLY A 75 -15.22 8.91 -1.35
CA GLY A 75 -15.89 9.16 -2.61
C GLY A 75 -17.09 10.08 -2.41
N THR A 76 -17.70 10.52 -3.50
CA THR A 76 -18.87 11.41 -3.46
C THR A 76 -20.16 10.73 -3.01
N ARG A 77 -20.15 9.40 -2.88
CA ARG A 77 -21.23 8.55 -2.38
C ARG A 77 -20.65 7.25 -1.81
N ASN A 78 -21.44 6.51 -1.04
CA ASN A 78 -20.96 5.33 -0.31
C ASN A 78 -20.82 4.05 -1.15
N ALA A 79 -21.23 4.04 -2.43
CA ALA A 79 -21.18 2.84 -3.26
C ALA A 79 -20.94 3.16 -4.73
N MET A 80 -20.31 2.21 -5.46
CA MET A 80 -20.03 2.28 -6.90
C MET A 80 -19.45 3.64 -7.31
N VAL A 81 -18.35 4.05 -6.68
CA VAL A 81 -17.72 5.36 -6.89
C VAL A 81 -16.23 5.20 -7.13
N ILE A 82 -15.68 6.04 -8.00
CA ILE A 82 -14.24 6.20 -8.15
C ILE A 82 -13.73 6.93 -6.91
N ALA A 83 -12.66 6.43 -6.28
CA ALA A 83 -12.10 7.07 -5.10
C ALA A 83 -11.60 8.48 -5.45
N VAL A 84 -12.06 9.47 -4.68
CA VAL A 84 -11.42 10.80 -4.63
C VAL A 84 -10.06 10.68 -3.96
N CYS A 85 -10.01 9.89 -2.89
CA CYS A 85 -8.78 9.49 -2.20
C CYS A 85 -9.02 8.11 -1.58
N ALA A 86 -7.97 7.29 -1.53
CA ALA A 86 -7.97 6.06 -0.77
C ALA A 86 -6.68 5.95 0.03
N PHE A 87 -6.77 5.42 1.24
CA PHE A 87 -5.65 5.29 2.15
C PHE A 87 -5.65 3.89 2.75
N GLY A 88 -4.51 3.21 2.64
CA GLY A 88 -4.22 1.95 3.31
C GLY A 88 -3.11 2.15 4.34
N ILE A 89 -3.21 1.45 5.46
CA ILE A 89 -2.14 1.35 6.47
C ILE A 89 -2.07 -0.08 7.00
N ALA A 90 -0.86 -0.57 7.20
CA ALA A 90 -0.58 -1.86 7.82
C ALA A 90 0.55 -1.70 8.84
N LEU A 91 0.34 -2.31 10.00
CA LEU A 91 1.39 -2.54 10.98
C LEU A 91 1.92 -3.96 10.78
N HIS A 92 3.24 -4.10 10.75
CA HIS A 92 3.97 -5.37 10.60
C HIS A 92 4.80 -5.64 11.86
N PRO A 93 4.23 -6.22 12.94
CA PRO A 93 4.90 -6.42 14.21
C PRO A 93 6.17 -7.28 14.14
N GLU A 94 6.23 -8.28 13.27
CA GLU A 94 7.43 -9.14 13.13
C GLU A 94 8.64 -8.34 12.65
N THR A 95 8.43 -7.39 11.73
CA THR A 95 9.48 -6.50 11.21
C THR A 95 9.55 -5.16 11.94
N ARG A 96 8.60 -4.89 12.85
CA ARG A 96 8.43 -3.60 13.54
C ARG A 96 8.37 -2.43 12.58
N THR A 97 7.61 -2.59 11.49
CA THR A 97 7.45 -1.56 10.47
C THR A 97 5.99 -1.19 10.25
N VAL A 98 5.78 0.08 9.92
CA VAL A 98 4.53 0.61 9.39
C VAL A 98 4.71 0.84 7.89
N ARG A 99 3.69 0.45 7.12
CA ARG A 99 3.58 0.82 5.71
C ARG A 99 2.19 1.37 5.41
N THR A 100 2.16 2.25 4.44
CA THR A 100 0.98 2.96 3.96
C THR A 100 0.86 2.84 2.45
N GLY A 101 -0.32 3.18 1.95
CA GLY A 101 -0.53 3.43 0.54
C GLY A 101 -1.58 4.51 0.37
N ILE A 102 -1.40 5.35 -0.65
CA ILE A 102 -2.31 6.43 -1.00
C ILE A 102 -2.67 6.27 -2.48
N GLY A 103 -3.97 6.31 -2.77
CA GLY A 103 -4.53 6.29 -4.12
C GLY A 103 -5.27 7.59 -4.44
N SER A 104 -5.37 7.91 -5.72
CA SER A 104 -6.04 9.10 -6.29
C SER A 104 -5.49 10.48 -5.86
N ALA A 105 -4.55 10.57 -4.92
CA ALA A 105 -4.01 11.85 -4.43
C ALA A 105 -2.62 12.22 -5.01
N ALA A 106 -2.09 11.42 -5.93
CA ALA A 106 -0.83 11.65 -6.63
C ALA A 106 -0.88 11.05 -8.06
N PRO A 107 0.08 11.38 -8.97
CA PRO A 107 0.10 10.82 -10.32
C PRO A 107 0.17 9.29 -10.40
N THR A 108 0.75 8.64 -9.39
CA THR A 108 0.72 7.20 -9.17
C THR A 108 0.28 6.91 -7.74
N PRO A 109 -0.12 5.68 -7.41
CA PRO A 109 -0.18 5.26 -6.03
C PRO A 109 1.19 5.46 -5.36
N VAL A 110 1.20 5.98 -4.13
CA VAL A 110 2.43 6.31 -3.38
C VAL A 110 2.32 5.90 -1.92
N ARG A 111 3.46 5.85 -1.22
CA ARG A 111 3.50 5.74 0.23
C ARG A 111 3.70 7.10 0.89
N ALA A 112 3.25 7.24 2.13
CA ALA A 112 3.55 8.39 3.00
C ALA A 112 4.79 8.06 3.85
N GLU A 113 5.97 8.00 3.22
CA GLU A 113 7.21 7.55 3.87
C GLU A 113 7.55 8.35 5.13
N ALA A 114 7.39 9.67 5.11
CA ALA A 114 7.64 10.51 6.28
C ALA A 114 6.70 10.17 7.45
N ALA A 115 5.43 9.86 7.17
CA ALA A 115 4.46 9.45 8.18
C ALA A 115 4.76 8.05 8.73
N GLU A 116 5.20 7.13 7.86
CA GLU A 116 5.64 5.78 8.25
C GLU A 116 6.87 5.84 9.17
N GLU A 117 7.90 6.60 8.80
CA GLU A 117 9.12 6.79 9.59
C GLU A 117 8.81 7.38 10.97
N PHE A 118 7.99 8.44 11.01
CA PHE A 118 7.54 9.03 12.26
C PHE A 118 6.83 8.02 13.15
N LEU A 119 5.88 7.26 12.58
CA LEU A 119 5.08 6.32 13.37
C LEU A 119 5.92 5.12 13.82
N ASN A 120 6.86 4.64 13.00
CA ASN A 120 7.82 3.61 13.41
C ASN A 120 8.60 4.04 14.65
N ALA A 121 9.16 5.25 14.64
CA ALA A 121 9.91 5.79 15.78
C ALA A 121 9.02 5.93 17.02
N ALA A 122 7.82 6.49 16.87
CA ALA A 122 6.88 6.66 17.98
C ALA A 122 6.43 5.32 18.59
N LEU A 123 6.21 4.29 17.75
CA LEU A 123 5.84 2.95 18.20
C LEU A 123 6.97 2.27 18.97
N GLU A 124 8.21 2.44 18.50
CA GLU A 124 9.41 1.91 19.16
C GLU A 124 9.65 2.58 20.52
N GLU A 125 9.70 3.92 20.55
CA GLU A 125 9.97 4.70 21.77
C GLU A 125 8.92 4.45 22.87
N GLY A 126 7.67 4.23 22.49
CA GLY A 126 6.60 3.92 23.44
C GLY A 126 6.42 2.44 23.76
N GLY A 127 7.22 1.54 23.18
CA GLY A 127 7.12 0.09 23.35
C GLY A 127 5.75 -0.46 22.93
N PHE A 128 5.12 0.15 21.93
CA PHE A 128 3.75 -0.15 21.52
C PHE A 128 3.65 -1.50 20.80
N TRP A 129 4.74 -1.96 20.20
CA TRP A 129 4.83 -3.27 19.56
C TRP A 129 4.59 -4.43 20.54
N GLU A 130 5.01 -4.26 21.80
CA GLU A 130 4.91 -5.29 22.84
C GLU A 130 3.66 -5.14 23.69
N ASN A 131 3.32 -3.89 24.04
CA ASN A 131 2.30 -3.65 25.05
C ASN A 131 0.89 -3.47 24.46
N GLY A 132 0.77 -3.27 23.15
CA GLY A 132 -0.51 -3.12 22.45
C GLY A 132 -1.37 -1.94 22.92
N LYS A 133 -0.78 -0.96 23.61
CA LYS A 133 -1.49 0.23 24.07
C LYS A 133 -1.92 1.07 22.88
N ILE A 134 -2.99 1.83 23.09
CA ILE A 134 -3.47 2.80 22.10
C ILE A 134 -2.51 3.98 22.06
N ILE A 135 -2.07 4.37 20.86
CA ILE A 135 -1.25 5.57 20.66
C ILE A 135 -2.01 6.83 21.12
N THR A 136 -1.27 7.85 21.54
CA THR A 136 -1.91 9.09 22.00
C THR A 136 -2.56 9.86 20.83
N PRO A 137 -3.60 10.68 21.09
CA PRO A 137 -4.15 11.55 20.07
C PRO A 137 -3.13 12.50 19.43
N ALA A 138 -2.07 12.87 20.16
CA ALA A 138 -0.99 13.70 19.64
C ALA A 138 -0.16 12.97 18.57
N ILE A 139 0.19 11.69 18.80
CA ILE A 139 0.88 10.86 17.80
C ILE A 139 0.00 10.70 16.56
N ALA A 140 -1.28 10.37 16.75
CA ALA A 140 -2.22 10.21 15.64
C ALA A 140 -2.36 11.50 14.81
N LYS A 141 -2.42 12.66 15.47
CA LYS A 141 -2.52 13.97 14.80
C LYS A 141 -1.24 14.32 14.03
N GLN A 142 -0.07 14.02 14.58
CA GLN A 142 1.20 14.27 13.91
C GLN A 142 1.37 13.34 12.70
N PHE A 143 1.02 12.06 12.83
CA PHE A 143 1.00 11.12 11.71
C PHE A 143 0.13 11.63 10.55
N ALA A 144 -1.07 12.12 10.85
CA ALA A 144 -1.99 12.62 9.82
C ALA A 144 -1.54 13.94 9.15
N ALA A 145 -0.54 14.63 9.69
CA ALA A 145 -0.02 15.88 9.16
C ALA A 145 1.19 15.70 8.24
N LEU A 146 1.77 14.49 8.20
CA LEU A 146 2.90 14.07 7.39
C LEU A 146 2.42 13.33 6.13
#